data_AF-A0A1M7UXC1-F1
#
_entry.id   AF-A0A1M7UXC1-F1
#
_cell.length_a   1.000
_cell.length_b   1.000
_cell.length_c   1.000
_cell.angle_alpha   90.00
_cell.angle_beta   90.00
_cell.angle_gamma   90.00
#
_symmetry.space_group_name_H-M   'P 1'
#
loop_
_entity.id
_entity.type
_entity.pdbx_description
1 polymer ?
#
loop_
_entity_poly.entity_id
_entity_poly.type
_entity_poly.pdbx_seq_one_letter_code
_entity_poly.pdbx_strand_id
1 'polypeptide(L)'
;MPSSALPVQGGKRLGGRLAISLMAISAALGRGLARLLNWKAVVNVVLREQVSFTKSFRLGVKTWCFSGTDISILEFVSANPTVIKSIKQRDLLNTWLRLFAPAQRLPRLVEFQPDRIEEELPDLVFMSVEKADPLQIVIDSDGTRMSIAYGYTGRGRYLDEYLGLRLAPLVMPIYQQCVSRALPAYSISHVDDAHGRIVAYERLLLPFSDGNGVTHIIASLKTISEDGSFEIINLMRGNDTLPTFKLRAMIDRELFHRMPGRIPSADPIEFG
;
A
#
# COMPACT_ATOMS: atom_id res chain seq x y z
N MET A 1 -32.84 -29.21 -73.49
CA MET A 1 -32.15 -27.93 -73.24
C MET A 1 -33.00 -27.08 -72.29
N PRO A 2 -32.91 -27.28 -70.96
CA PRO A 2 -33.49 -26.36 -69.98
C PRO A 2 -32.40 -25.55 -69.28
N SER A 3 -32.68 -24.26 -69.09
CA SER A 3 -31.79 -23.29 -68.45
C SER A 3 -31.82 -23.45 -66.91
N SER A 4 -30.63 -23.38 -66.34
CA SER A 4 -30.28 -23.77 -64.98
C SER A 4 -30.61 -22.70 -63.93
N ALA A 5 -30.96 -23.20 -62.74
CA ALA A 5 -31.24 -22.49 -61.51
C ALA A 5 -30.03 -21.80 -60.86
N LEU A 6 -30.26 -20.78 -60.01
CA LEU A 6 -30.18 -20.88 -58.53
C LEU A 6 -30.28 -19.48 -57.85
N PRO A 7 -30.78 -19.41 -56.60
CA PRO A 7 -31.12 -18.17 -55.89
C PRO A 7 -29.98 -17.61 -55.02
N VAL A 8 -30.04 -16.29 -54.79
CA VAL A 8 -29.15 -15.51 -53.93
C VAL A 8 -29.43 -15.81 -52.45
N GLN A 9 -28.46 -16.43 -51.76
CA GLN A 9 -28.47 -16.62 -50.30
C GLN A 9 -27.94 -15.40 -49.56
N GLY A 10 -28.59 -15.08 -48.43
CA GLY A 10 -28.20 -14.03 -47.50
C GLY A 10 -26.95 -14.36 -46.68
N GLY A 11 -26.09 -13.35 -46.52
CA GLY A 11 -24.96 -13.35 -45.60
C GLY A 11 -25.17 -12.33 -44.49
N LYS A 12 -25.39 -12.82 -43.28
CA LYS A 12 -25.47 -12.06 -42.02
C LYS A 12 -24.11 -11.39 -41.74
N ARG A 13 -24.13 -10.12 -41.34
CA ARG A 13 -22.97 -9.43 -40.74
C ARG A 13 -22.68 -10.04 -39.36
N LEU A 14 -21.53 -10.73 -39.23
CA LEU A 14 -20.81 -10.89 -37.95
C LEU A 14 -20.43 -9.47 -37.44
N GLY A 15 -20.54 -9.10 -36.17
CA GLY A 15 -20.32 -9.92 -34.97
C GLY A 15 -18.83 -9.92 -34.62
N GLY A 16 -18.30 -8.79 -34.15
CA GLY A 16 -16.87 -8.63 -33.83
C GLY A 16 -16.65 -7.67 -32.66
N ARG A 17 -17.06 -8.08 -31.46
CA ARG A 17 -16.52 -7.57 -30.20
C ARG A 17 -15.08 -8.06 -30.10
N LEU A 18 -14.08 -7.17 -30.12
CA LEU A 18 -12.76 -7.51 -29.62
C LEU A 18 -12.79 -7.52 -28.10
N ALA A 19 -13.04 -8.72 -27.55
CA ALA A 19 -12.65 -9.07 -26.21
C ALA A 19 -11.13 -9.23 -26.19
N ILE A 20 -10.41 -8.31 -25.54
CA ILE A 20 -9.02 -8.58 -25.14
C ILE A 20 -9.10 -9.34 -23.82
N SER A 21 -8.73 -10.60 -23.95
CA SER A 21 -8.83 -11.67 -22.97
C SER A 21 -7.86 -11.47 -21.79
N LEU A 22 -8.37 -11.67 -20.58
CA LEU A 22 -7.67 -11.74 -19.29
C LEU A 22 -6.78 -13.01 -19.15
N MET A 23 -6.22 -13.51 -20.24
CA MET A 23 -5.44 -14.77 -20.32
C MET A 23 -3.92 -14.55 -20.42
N ALA A 24 -3.42 -13.33 -20.24
CA ALA A 24 -1.97 -13.05 -20.29
C ALA A 24 -1.26 -13.11 -18.91
N ILE A 25 -1.95 -13.48 -17.83
CA ILE A 25 -1.33 -13.72 -16.50
C ILE A 25 -1.12 -15.23 -16.22
N SER A 26 -1.61 -16.14 -17.08
CA SER A 26 -1.52 -17.59 -16.86
C SER A 26 -0.35 -18.31 -17.55
N ALA A 27 0.56 -17.61 -18.24
CA ALA A 27 1.63 -18.24 -19.03
C ALA A 27 3.06 -18.00 -18.49
N ALA A 28 3.21 -17.77 -17.18
CA ALA A 28 4.49 -17.88 -16.47
C ALA A 28 4.40 -18.69 -15.17
N LEU A 29 3.31 -19.46 -14.99
CA LEU A 29 3.18 -20.52 -13.99
C LEU A 29 3.54 -21.86 -14.61
N GLY A 30 4.83 -22.11 -14.75
CA GLY A 30 5.32 -23.36 -15.34
C GLY A 30 6.79 -23.58 -14.99
N ARG A 31 7.09 -23.75 -13.69
CA ARG A 31 8.28 -24.43 -13.09
C ARG A 31 8.45 -24.13 -11.58
N GLY A 32 7.36 -24.18 -10.80
CA GLY A 32 7.43 -23.97 -9.34
C GLY A 32 6.64 -24.98 -8.50
N LEU A 33 6.03 -26.00 -9.11
CA LEU A 33 5.09 -26.89 -8.42
C LEU A 33 5.74 -28.09 -7.69
N ALA A 34 7.07 -28.17 -7.62
CA ALA A 34 7.77 -29.29 -7.00
C ALA A 34 8.23 -29.06 -5.54
N ARG A 35 7.94 -27.90 -4.93
CA ARG A 35 8.34 -27.60 -3.54
C ARG A 35 7.21 -27.53 -2.51
N LEU A 36 5.96 -27.72 -2.93
CA LEU A 36 4.80 -27.68 -2.02
C LEU A 36 4.42 -29.03 -1.38
N LEU A 37 5.15 -30.11 -1.67
CA LEU A 37 4.86 -31.44 -1.13
C LEU A 37 5.76 -31.89 0.03
N ASN A 38 6.66 -31.04 0.56
CA ASN A 38 7.58 -31.47 1.63
C ASN A 38 7.53 -30.65 2.93
N TRP A 39 6.51 -29.82 3.15
CA TRP A 39 6.40 -29.01 4.39
C TRP A 39 5.85 -29.79 5.61
N LYS A 40 5.30 -30.99 5.44
CA LYS A 40 4.70 -31.76 6.54
C LYS A 40 5.70 -32.47 7.49
N ALA A 41 7.02 -32.34 7.29
CA ALA A 41 8.00 -33.18 7.99
C ALA A 41 9.01 -32.47 8.92
N VAL A 42 8.94 -31.15 9.15
CA VAL A 42 9.88 -30.46 10.07
C VAL A 42 9.14 -29.73 11.20
N VAL A 43 8.06 -30.35 11.69
CA VAL A 43 7.24 -29.86 12.82
C VAL A 43 7.68 -30.44 14.17
N ASN A 44 8.83 -31.11 14.29
CA ASN A 44 9.31 -31.54 15.60
C ASN A 44 10.82 -31.35 15.71
N VAL A 45 11.24 -30.99 16.93
CA VAL A 45 12.62 -30.80 17.41
C VAL A 45 13.06 -29.33 17.46
N VAL A 46 12.57 -28.63 18.51
CA VAL A 46 13.34 -27.93 19.56
C VAL A 46 12.56 -26.70 20.06
N LEU A 47 11.79 -26.94 21.12
CA LEU A 47 11.47 -25.95 22.16
C LEU A 47 12.63 -25.90 23.17
N ARG A 48 12.77 -24.76 23.87
CA ARG A 48 13.77 -24.32 24.88
C ARG A 48 14.84 -23.42 24.25
N GLU A 49 15.13 -22.21 24.74
CA GLU A 49 15.23 -21.71 26.11
C GLU A 49 15.16 -20.17 26.11
N GLN A 50 14.69 -19.59 27.21
CA GLN A 50 14.78 -18.15 27.50
C GLN A 50 16.22 -17.76 27.84
N VAL A 51 16.75 -16.68 27.26
CA VAL A 51 17.80 -15.86 27.90
C VAL A 51 17.66 -14.39 27.47
N SER A 52 17.74 -13.52 28.47
CA SER A 52 17.78 -12.06 28.41
C SER A 52 18.96 -11.56 27.58
N PHE A 53 18.79 -10.51 26.76
CA PHE A 53 19.92 -9.95 26.03
C PHE A 53 19.94 -8.43 26.02
N THR A 54 20.78 -7.87 26.88
CA THR A 54 21.39 -6.56 26.72
C THR A 54 22.47 -6.67 25.63
N LYS A 55 22.37 -5.89 24.54
CA LYS A 55 23.52 -5.68 23.65
C LYS A 55 23.80 -4.20 23.48
N SER A 56 24.85 -3.75 24.17
CA SER A 56 25.63 -2.59 23.78
C SER A 56 26.34 -2.89 22.46
N PHE A 57 26.07 -2.11 21.42
CA PHE A 57 26.91 -2.09 20.22
C PHE A 57 28.02 -1.05 20.40
N ARG A 58 29.25 -1.52 20.56
CA ARG A 58 30.46 -0.74 20.26
C ARG A 58 30.94 -1.19 18.88
N LEU A 59 30.79 -0.32 17.88
CA LEU A 59 31.58 -0.37 16.65
C LEU A 59 32.33 0.95 16.50
N GLY A 60 33.57 0.83 16.02
CA GLY A 60 34.64 1.80 16.15
C GLY A 60 34.36 3.22 15.65
N VAL A 61 34.97 4.15 16.38
CA VAL A 61 35.36 5.53 16.09
C VAL A 61 35.09 6.00 14.65
N LYS A 62 33.86 6.43 14.40
CA LYS A 62 33.53 7.63 13.63
C LYS A 62 32.29 8.23 14.27
N THR A 63 32.53 9.18 15.17
CA THR A 63 31.48 10.01 15.77
C THR A 63 30.86 10.82 14.63
N TRP A 64 29.76 10.33 14.07
CA TRP A 64 28.90 11.16 13.24
C TRP A 64 28.16 12.09 14.18
N CYS A 65 28.71 13.29 14.35
CA CYS A 65 27.99 14.41 14.93
C CYS A 65 26.88 14.77 13.95
N PHE A 66 25.70 14.17 14.12
CA PHE A 66 24.49 14.76 13.58
C PHE A 66 24.30 16.07 14.34
N SER A 67 24.57 17.20 13.69
CA SER A 67 24.17 18.51 14.23
C SER A 67 22.66 18.51 14.31
N GLY A 68 22.16 18.22 15.50
CA GLY A 68 20.75 18.16 15.83
C GLY A 68 20.10 19.52 15.65
N THR A 69 19.18 19.58 14.69
CA THR A 69 17.94 20.34 14.84
C THR A 69 16.91 19.58 14.02
N ASP A 70 15.97 18.94 14.73
CA ASP A 70 14.81 18.19 14.24
C ASP A 70 15.02 16.87 13.48
N ILE A 71 15.38 15.81 14.23
CA ILE A 71 14.53 14.60 14.14
C ILE A 71 13.23 14.99 14.84
N SER A 72 12.41 15.81 14.19
CA SER A 72 11.07 16.09 14.68
C SER A 72 10.35 14.75 14.64
N ILE A 73 10.21 14.14 15.81
CA ILE A 73 9.29 13.03 16.06
C ILE A 73 7.90 13.64 15.86
N LEU A 74 7.49 13.81 14.60
CA LEU A 74 6.14 14.22 14.30
C LEU A 74 5.26 13.10 14.83
N GLU A 75 4.52 13.41 15.89
CA GLU A 75 3.56 12.49 16.48
C GLU A 75 2.50 12.12 15.45
N PHE A 76 1.97 10.90 15.58
CA PHE A 76 0.88 10.47 14.73
C PHE A 76 -0.39 11.19 15.15
N VAL A 77 -0.95 11.99 14.24
CA VAL A 77 -2.24 12.63 14.47
C VAL A 77 -3.37 11.68 14.10
N SER A 78 -4.45 11.72 14.87
CA SER A 78 -5.69 11.03 14.55
C SER A 78 -6.48 11.89 13.57
N ALA A 79 -6.94 11.32 12.45
CA ALA A 79 -7.51 12.06 11.32
C ALA A 79 -8.69 11.32 10.67
N ASN A 80 -9.50 12.08 9.92
CA ASN A 80 -10.55 11.53 9.07
C ASN A 80 -10.05 11.41 7.61
N PRO A 81 -10.78 10.70 6.73
CA PRO A 81 -10.38 10.50 5.32
C PRO A 81 -10.16 11.78 4.50
N THR A 82 -10.70 12.94 4.92
CA THR A 82 -10.62 14.19 4.15
C THR A 82 -9.21 14.77 4.05
N VAL A 83 -8.29 14.32 4.92
CA VAL A 83 -6.88 14.72 4.89
C VAL A 83 -6.15 14.23 3.63
N ILE A 84 -6.70 13.20 2.95
CA ILE A 84 -6.12 12.62 1.74
C ILE A 84 -6.57 13.42 0.52
N LYS A 85 -5.63 14.18 -0.05
CA LYS A 85 -5.89 15.06 -1.18
C LYS A 85 -6.08 14.28 -2.48
N SER A 86 -5.23 13.28 -2.74
CA SER A 86 -5.29 12.49 -3.97
C SER A 86 -6.63 11.75 -4.11
N ILE A 87 -7.33 12.02 -5.21
CA ILE A 87 -8.62 11.39 -5.54
C ILE A 87 -8.45 9.87 -5.64
N LYS A 88 -7.37 9.42 -6.29
CA LYS A 88 -7.02 8.02 -6.47
C LYS A 88 -6.77 7.29 -5.15
N GLN A 89 -5.99 7.89 -4.24
CA GLN A 89 -5.80 7.31 -2.90
C GLN A 89 -7.09 7.29 -2.08
N ARG A 90 -7.92 8.32 -2.21
CA ARG A 90 -9.21 8.39 -1.52
C ARG A 90 -10.21 7.36 -2.04
N ASP A 91 -10.18 7.03 -3.32
CA ASP A 91 -10.96 5.92 -3.89
C ASP A 91 -10.52 4.55 -3.32
N LEU A 92 -9.20 4.31 -3.25
CA LEU A 92 -8.64 3.10 -2.62
C LEU A 92 -9.05 2.99 -1.14
N LEU A 93 -8.93 4.10 -0.38
CA LEU A 93 -9.34 4.14 1.02
C LEU A 93 -10.85 3.88 1.17
N ASN A 94 -11.69 4.51 0.34
CA ASN A 94 -13.14 4.32 0.40
C ASN A 94 -13.53 2.87 0.12
N THR A 95 -12.89 2.23 -0.84
CA THR A 95 -13.08 0.80 -1.14
C THR A 95 -12.69 -0.05 0.07
N TRP A 96 -11.57 0.26 0.73
CA TRP A 96 -11.14 -0.43 1.94
C TRP A 96 -12.14 -0.24 3.09
N LEU A 97 -12.61 0.99 3.32
CA LEU A 97 -13.57 1.32 4.37
C LEU A 97 -14.93 0.63 4.16
N ARG A 98 -15.38 0.46 2.92
CA ARG A 98 -16.62 -0.29 2.61
C ARG A 98 -16.53 -1.76 3.04
N LEU A 99 -15.35 -2.38 2.93
CA LEU A 99 -15.13 -3.75 3.39
C LEU A 99 -14.98 -3.82 4.91
N PHE A 100 -14.33 -2.82 5.50
CA PHE A 100 -14.12 -2.74 6.95
C PHE A 100 -15.42 -2.45 7.73
N ALA A 101 -16.26 -1.54 7.24
CA ALA A 101 -17.39 -0.97 8.00
C ALA A 101 -18.41 -1.97 8.55
N PRO A 102 -18.87 -3.00 7.81
CA PRO A 102 -19.96 -3.85 8.27
C PRO A 102 -19.60 -4.67 9.52
N ALA A 103 -18.34 -5.10 9.63
CA ALA A 103 -17.89 -6.00 10.69
C ALA A 103 -16.79 -5.40 11.57
N GLN A 104 -16.30 -4.19 11.25
CA GLN A 104 -15.13 -3.56 11.86
C GLN A 104 -13.94 -4.53 11.96
N ARG A 105 -13.78 -5.31 10.90
CA ARG A 105 -12.77 -6.36 10.78
C ARG A 105 -11.90 -6.04 9.58
N LEU A 106 -10.60 -6.30 9.72
CA LEU A 106 -9.66 -6.14 8.61
C LEU A 106 -10.16 -6.89 7.37
N PRO A 107 -10.21 -6.22 6.20
CA PRO A 107 -10.61 -6.86 4.97
C PRO A 107 -9.57 -7.89 4.53
N ARG A 108 -10.02 -8.92 3.82
CA ARG A 108 -9.11 -9.81 3.11
C ARG A 108 -8.62 -9.13 1.84
N LEU A 109 -7.36 -9.36 1.49
CA LEU A 109 -6.79 -8.76 0.28
C LEU A 109 -7.55 -9.19 -0.99
N VAL A 110 -8.02 -10.44 -1.04
CA VAL A 110 -8.80 -10.99 -2.18
C VAL A 110 -10.17 -10.33 -2.38
N GLU A 111 -10.72 -9.71 -1.33
CA GLU A 111 -12.01 -9.00 -1.38
C GLU A 111 -11.86 -7.55 -1.87
N PHE A 112 -10.62 -7.04 -1.94
CA PHE A 112 -10.32 -5.66 -2.31
C PHE A 112 -10.23 -5.50 -3.84
N GLN A 113 -11.31 -4.99 -4.43
CA GLN A 113 -11.44 -4.82 -5.88
C GLN A 113 -11.87 -3.38 -6.22
N PRO A 114 -10.94 -2.41 -6.25
CA PRO A 114 -11.25 -1.06 -6.73
C PRO A 114 -11.38 -1.04 -8.26
N ASP A 115 -12.34 -0.26 -8.77
CA ASP A 115 -12.78 -0.27 -10.18
C ASP A 115 -11.68 0.04 -11.21
N ARG A 116 -10.59 0.71 -10.81
CA ARG A 116 -9.51 1.17 -11.69
C ARG A 116 -8.13 0.88 -11.12
N ILE A 117 -7.96 -0.27 -10.47
CA ILE A 117 -6.69 -0.63 -9.84
C ILE A 117 -5.53 -0.65 -10.84
N GLU A 118 -5.80 -1.00 -12.10
CA GLU A 118 -4.81 -1.08 -13.17
C GLU A 118 -4.14 0.27 -13.45
N GLU A 119 -4.89 1.37 -13.36
CA GLU A 119 -4.37 2.73 -13.51
C GLU A 119 -3.47 3.15 -12.33
N GLU A 120 -3.61 2.46 -11.20
CA GLU A 120 -2.87 2.71 -9.97
C GLU A 120 -1.66 1.80 -9.78
N LEU A 121 -1.57 0.66 -10.48
CA LEU A 121 -0.47 -0.31 -10.31
C LEU A 121 0.94 0.32 -10.33
N PRO A 122 1.27 1.32 -11.17
CA PRO A 122 2.56 2.01 -11.12
C PRO A 122 2.90 2.66 -9.76
N ASP A 123 1.87 3.04 -9.01
CA ASP A 123 1.92 3.73 -7.71
C ASP A 123 1.71 2.78 -6.52
N LEU A 124 1.38 1.51 -6.77
CA LEU A 124 1.06 0.53 -5.73
C LEU A 124 2.25 -0.35 -5.37
N VAL A 125 2.37 -0.66 -4.10
CA VAL A 125 3.37 -1.58 -3.55
C VAL A 125 2.63 -2.61 -2.71
N PHE A 126 2.78 -3.87 -3.06
CA PHE A 126 2.20 -5.00 -2.34
C PHE A 126 3.26 -5.58 -1.41
N MET A 127 2.91 -5.75 -0.14
CA MET A 127 3.82 -6.26 0.88
C MET A 127 3.14 -7.30 1.76
N SER A 128 3.92 -8.30 2.13
CA SER A 128 3.57 -9.31 3.13
C SER A 128 4.17 -8.93 4.48
N VAL A 129 3.40 -9.17 5.54
CA VAL A 129 3.79 -8.88 6.92
C VAL A 129 4.03 -10.20 7.65
N GLU A 130 5.25 -10.36 8.16
CA GLU A 130 5.62 -11.47 9.00
C GLU A 130 5.45 -11.09 10.47
N LYS A 131 4.82 -11.97 11.25
CA LYS A 131 4.69 -11.80 12.70
C LYS A 131 6.00 -12.15 13.40
N ALA A 132 6.98 -11.26 13.23
CA ALA A 132 8.26 -11.30 13.91
C ALA A 132 8.38 -10.11 14.87
N ASP A 133 9.27 -10.23 15.86
CA ASP A 133 9.73 -9.11 16.67
C ASP A 133 11.26 -9.02 16.53
N PRO A 134 11.80 -8.00 15.82
CA PRO A 134 11.09 -6.85 15.25
C PRO A 134 10.21 -7.19 14.03
N LEU A 135 9.22 -6.33 13.76
CA LEU A 135 8.30 -6.43 12.62
C LEU A 135 9.05 -6.56 11.29
N GLN A 136 8.78 -7.64 10.56
CA GLN A 136 9.38 -7.90 9.25
C GLN A 136 8.33 -7.72 8.15
N ILE A 137 8.70 -6.96 7.12
CA ILE A 137 7.82 -6.64 5.98
C ILE A 137 8.60 -6.94 4.72
N VAL A 138 8.04 -7.79 3.86
CA VAL A 138 8.66 -8.18 2.58
C VAL A 138 7.91 -7.49 1.44
N ILE A 139 8.65 -6.94 0.48
CA ILE A 139 8.07 -6.31 -0.71
C ILE A 139 7.77 -7.40 -1.74
N ASP A 140 6.50 -7.70 -1.99
CA ASP A 140 6.08 -8.73 -2.95
C ASP A 140 6.09 -8.20 -4.38
N SER A 141 5.68 -6.95 -4.55
CA SER A 141 5.73 -6.23 -5.82
C SER A 141 5.83 -4.73 -5.58
N ASP A 142 6.76 -4.09 -6.25
CA ASP A 142 6.93 -2.66 -6.30
C ASP A 142 6.37 -2.08 -7.61
N GLY A 143 5.57 -1.02 -7.48
CA GLY A 143 5.15 -0.21 -8.62
C GLY A 143 6.35 0.49 -9.27
N THR A 144 6.24 0.80 -10.55
CA THR A 144 7.33 1.41 -11.33
C THR A 144 7.80 2.75 -10.75
N ARG A 145 6.91 3.52 -10.11
CA ARG A 145 7.32 4.78 -9.47
C ARG A 145 8.20 4.57 -8.24
N MET A 146 7.97 3.53 -7.45
CA MET A 146 8.82 3.25 -6.28
C MET A 146 10.24 2.87 -6.74
N SER A 147 10.35 2.00 -7.73
CA SER A 147 11.67 1.58 -8.24
C SER A 147 12.42 2.74 -8.89
N ILE A 148 11.75 3.65 -9.59
CA ILE A 148 12.36 4.87 -10.13
C ILE A 148 12.79 5.83 -9.01
N ALA A 149 11.93 6.08 -8.02
CA ALA A 149 12.19 7.01 -6.92
C ALA A 149 13.36 6.59 -6.02
N TYR A 150 13.60 5.29 -5.88
CA TYR A 150 14.72 4.74 -5.11
C TYR A 150 15.90 4.29 -5.99
N GLY A 151 15.73 4.23 -7.31
CA GLY A 151 16.76 3.86 -8.28
C GLY A 151 16.94 2.35 -8.51
N TYR A 152 16.18 1.49 -7.82
CA TYR A 152 16.25 0.03 -7.98
C TYR A 152 15.00 -0.65 -7.39
N THR A 153 14.77 -1.90 -7.82
CA THR A 153 13.61 -2.68 -7.38
C THR A 153 13.74 -3.19 -5.94
N GLY A 154 12.63 -3.14 -5.21
CA GLY A 154 12.53 -3.65 -3.85
C GLY A 154 12.02 -5.08 -3.74
N ARG A 155 11.52 -5.66 -4.83
CA ARG A 155 10.89 -6.99 -4.82
C ARG A 155 11.76 -8.06 -4.16
N GLY A 156 11.15 -8.82 -3.25
CA GLY A 156 11.76 -9.92 -2.50
C GLY A 156 12.68 -9.48 -1.36
N ARG A 157 12.84 -8.17 -1.11
CA ARG A 157 13.65 -7.65 0.00
C ARG A 157 12.80 -7.28 1.19
N TYR A 158 13.42 -7.29 2.37
CA TYR A 158 12.83 -6.67 3.54
C TYR A 158 12.77 -5.14 3.36
N LEU A 159 11.67 -4.55 3.79
CA LEU A 159 11.39 -3.13 3.59
C LEU A 159 12.40 -2.23 4.30
N ASP A 160 12.83 -2.59 5.51
CA ASP A 160 13.83 -1.84 6.28
C ASP A 160 15.21 -1.84 5.60
N GLU A 161 15.64 -3.01 5.11
CA GLU A 161 16.85 -3.15 4.29
C GLU A 161 16.73 -2.33 3.00
N TYR A 162 15.57 -2.41 2.34
CA TYR A 162 15.30 -1.65 1.13
C TYR A 162 15.35 -0.14 1.37
N LEU A 163 14.80 0.35 2.48
CA LEU A 163 14.88 1.77 2.84
C LEU A 163 16.32 2.18 3.18
N GLY A 164 17.06 1.29 3.83
CA GLY A 164 18.43 1.50 4.28
C GLY A 164 18.50 2.32 5.57
N LEU A 165 19.69 2.38 6.17
CA LEU A 165 19.94 2.92 7.52
C LEU A 165 19.48 4.37 7.72
N ARG A 166 19.43 5.16 6.65
CA ARG A 166 19.04 6.57 6.68
C ARG A 166 17.52 6.78 6.71
N LEU A 167 16.78 6.03 5.90
CA LEU A 167 15.34 6.21 5.73
C LEU A 167 14.52 5.31 6.65
N ALA A 168 15.03 4.11 6.97
CA ALA A 168 14.30 3.14 7.78
C ALA A 168 13.83 3.71 9.14
N PRO A 169 14.66 4.44 9.91
CA PRO A 169 14.21 5.02 11.19
C PRO A 169 13.06 6.02 11.05
N LEU A 170 12.94 6.69 9.90
CA LEU A 170 11.90 7.69 9.66
C LEU A 170 10.61 7.06 9.11
N VAL A 171 10.74 6.06 8.25
CA VAL A 171 9.62 5.48 7.49
C VAL A 171 9.01 4.28 8.23
N MET A 172 9.82 3.39 8.82
CA MET A 172 9.34 2.17 9.47
C MET A 172 8.30 2.40 10.59
N PRO A 173 8.37 3.48 11.41
CA PRO A 173 7.33 3.70 12.42
C PRO A 173 5.92 3.90 11.84
N ILE A 174 5.79 4.34 10.58
CA ILE A 174 4.49 4.47 9.89
C ILE A 174 3.88 3.09 9.64
N TYR A 175 4.71 2.16 9.17
CA TYR A 175 4.31 0.78 8.95
C TYR A 175 3.99 0.06 10.26
N GLN A 176 4.79 0.30 11.31
CA GLN A 176 4.53 -0.23 12.65
C GLN A 176 3.19 0.26 13.22
N GLN A 177 2.86 1.54 13.08
CA GLN A 177 1.55 2.06 13.51
C GLN A 177 0.40 1.46 12.70
N CYS A 178 0.54 1.34 11.38
CA CYS A 178 -0.44 0.69 10.51
C CYS A 178 -0.72 -0.76 10.95
N VAL A 179 0.34 -1.54 11.20
CA VAL A 179 0.24 -2.94 11.61
C VAL A 179 -0.34 -3.07 13.02
N SER A 180 0.19 -2.31 13.99
CA SER A 180 -0.22 -2.41 15.40
C SER A 180 -1.66 -1.96 15.63
N ARG A 181 -2.12 -0.91 14.93
CA ARG A 181 -3.48 -0.40 15.06
C ARG A 181 -4.47 -1.09 14.12
N ALA A 182 -4.00 -1.84 13.13
CA ALA A 182 -4.85 -2.46 12.12
C ALA A 182 -5.77 -1.44 11.40
N LEU A 183 -5.26 -0.22 11.17
CA LEU A 183 -5.99 0.89 10.55
C LEU A 183 -5.13 1.57 9.48
N PRO A 184 -5.75 2.19 8.46
CA PRO A 184 -5.00 2.92 7.44
C PRO A 184 -4.14 4.03 8.02
N ALA A 185 -2.93 4.17 7.49
CA ALA A 185 -2.00 5.24 7.85
C ALA A 185 -1.71 6.11 6.62
N TYR A 186 -1.61 7.42 6.81
CA TYR A 186 -1.31 8.37 5.75
C TYR A 186 -0.16 9.29 6.17
N SER A 187 0.73 9.60 5.24
CA SER A 187 1.84 10.52 5.51
C SER A 187 2.14 11.40 4.31
N ILE A 188 2.62 12.60 4.60
CA ILE A 188 3.15 13.55 3.62
C ILE A 188 4.55 13.93 4.08
N SER A 189 5.54 13.78 3.21
CA SER A 189 6.91 14.26 3.43
C SER A 189 7.37 15.10 2.26
N HIS A 190 8.09 16.18 2.54
CA HIS A 190 8.78 16.96 1.51
C HIS A 190 10.18 16.38 1.26
N VAL A 191 10.52 16.25 -0.01
CA VAL A 191 11.83 15.78 -0.48
C VAL A 191 12.27 16.69 -1.60
N ASP A 192 13.53 17.07 -1.62
CA ASP A 192 14.10 17.87 -2.71
C ASP A 192 14.51 16.94 -3.86
N ASP A 193 14.11 17.27 -5.09
CA ASP A 193 14.61 16.58 -6.28
C ASP A 193 16.07 16.95 -6.60
N ALA A 194 16.62 16.38 -7.68
CA ALA A 194 17.99 16.64 -8.11
C ALA A 194 18.28 18.11 -8.47
N HIS A 195 17.24 18.92 -8.66
CA HIS A 195 17.32 20.35 -8.96
C HIS A 195 16.97 21.24 -7.76
N GLY A 196 16.77 20.65 -6.57
CA GLY A 196 16.39 21.37 -5.36
C GLY A 196 14.91 21.78 -5.31
N ARG A 197 14.05 21.20 -6.16
CA ARG A 197 12.61 21.48 -6.13
C ARG A 197 11.95 20.62 -5.06
N ILE A 198 11.04 21.22 -4.31
CA ILE A 198 10.31 20.53 -3.25
C ILE A 198 9.22 19.66 -3.88
N VAL A 199 9.30 18.35 -3.62
CA VAL A 199 8.30 17.37 -4.02
C VAL A 199 7.59 16.85 -2.77
N ALA A 200 6.28 17.01 -2.72
CA ALA A 200 5.44 16.33 -1.74
C ALA A 200 5.31 14.85 -2.11
N TYR A 201 5.84 13.99 -1.24
CA TYR A 201 5.72 12.55 -1.30
C TYR A 201 4.61 12.10 -0.34
N GLU A 202 3.49 11.66 -0.89
CA GLU A 202 2.35 11.15 -0.14
C GLU A 202 2.36 9.61 -0.13
N ARG A 203 2.05 9.03 1.03
CA ARG A 203 1.96 7.57 1.21
C ARG A 203 0.71 7.23 1.98
N LEU A 204 -0.15 6.42 1.39
CA LEU A 204 -1.29 5.77 2.04
C LEU A 204 -0.98 4.28 2.24
N LEU A 205 -1.11 3.77 3.46
CA LEU A 205 -1.00 2.36 3.80
C LEU A 205 -2.38 1.79 4.10
N LEU A 206 -2.71 0.66 3.48
CA LEU A 206 -3.95 -0.08 3.68
C LEU A 206 -3.63 -1.46 4.24
N PRO A 207 -4.01 -1.78 5.49
CA PRO A 207 -3.75 -3.08 6.10
C PRO A 207 -4.82 -4.12 5.73
N PHE A 208 -4.41 -5.36 5.52
CA PHE A 208 -5.31 -6.49 5.22
C PHE A 208 -4.97 -7.69 6.10
N SER A 209 -5.91 -8.62 6.21
CA SER A 209 -5.75 -9.83 7.02
C SER A 209 -6.35 -11.07 6.38
N ASP A 210 -5.65 -12.19 6.51
CA ASP A 210 -6.20 -13.53 6.22
C ASP A 210 -6.52 -14.33 7.49
N GLY A 211 -6.52 -13.70 8.66
CA GLY A 211 -6.73 -14.37 9.95
C GLY A 211 -6.56 -13.44 11.14
N ASN A 212 -5.67 -13.80 12.08
CA ASN A 212 -5.39 -12.95 13.23
C ASN A 212 -4.34 -11.89 12.87
N GLY A 213 -4.68 -10.60 12.94
CA GLY A 213 -3.74 -9.49 12.72
C GLY A 213 -3.44 -9.18 11.25
N VAL A 214 -2.65 -8.13 11.00
CA VAL A 214 -2.30 -7.70 9.64
C VAL A 214 -1.34 -8.71 9.00
N THR A 215 -1.71 -9.24 7.83
CA THR A 215 -0.88 -10.16 7.03
C THR A 215 -0.35 -9.51 5.76
N HIS A 216 -1.03 -8.48 5.25
CA HIS A 216 -0.61 -7.77 4.05
C HIS A 216 -0.81 -6.27 4.19
N ILE A 217 -0.01 -5.50 3.46
CA ILE A 217 -0.16 -4.05 3.32
C ILE A 217 -0.10 -3.71 1.84
N ILE A 218 -1.04 -2.90 1.37
CA ILE A 218 -0.87 -2.16 0.11
C ILE A 218 -0.43 -0.74 0.47
N ALA A 219 0.69 -0.28 -0.08
CA ALA A 219 1.03 1.14 -0.09
C ALA A 219 0.65 1.77 -1.44
N SER A 220 -0.04 2.91 -1.41
CA SER A 220 -0.23 3.78 -2.57
C SER A 220 0.62 5.02 -2.40
N LEU A 221 1.49 5.29 -3.38
CA LEU A 221 2.49 6.35 -3.33
C LEU A 221 2.14 7.44 -4.35
N LYS A 222 2.27 8.71 -3.99
CA LYS A 222 2.10 9.84 -4.92
C LYS A 222 3.24 10.83 -4.74
N THR A 223 3.67 11.41 -5.85
CA THR A 223 4.60 12.54 -5.89
C THR A 223 3.94 13.72 -6.55
N ILE A 224 3.95 14.86 -5.87
CA ILE A 224 3.28 16.10 -6.29
C ILE A 224 4.28 17.23 -6.13
N SER A 225 4.45 18.05 -7.18
CA SER A 225 5.21 19.30 -7.13
C SER A 225 4.24 20.45 -7.33
N GLU A 226 4.34 21.50 -6.52
CA GLU A 226 3.53 22.72 -6.68
C GLU A 226 3.83 23.42 -8.02
N ASP A 227 5.08 23.34 -8.48
CA ASP A 227 5.54 23.88 -9.76
C ASP A 227 5.15 23.00 -10.96
N GLY A 228 4.48 21.86 -10.73
CA GLY A 228 4.00 20.95 -11.77
C GLY A 228 5.08 20.12 -12.48
N SER A 229 6.37 20.31 -12.14
CA SER A 229 7.47 19.52 -12.70
C SER A 229 8.53 19.20 -11.65
N PHE A 230 9.10 18.00 -11.73
CA PHE A 230 10.18 17.53 -10.85
C PHE A 230 10.89 16.32 -11.46
N GLU A 231 12.10 16.03 -11.00
CA GLU A 231 12.83 14.81 -11.31
C GLU A 231 12.50 13.71 -10.30
N ILE A 232 11.95 12.59 -10.77
CA ILE A 232 11.58 11.48 -9.89
C ILE A 232 12.74 10.49 -9.71
N ILE A 233 13.68 10.41 -10.66
CA ILE A 233 14.77 9.44 -10.60
C ILE A 233 15.62 9.70 -9.36
N ASN A 234 15.77 8.66 -8.54
CA ASN A 234 16.49 8.71 -7.27
C ASN A 234 15.95 9.77 -6.30
N LEU A 235 14.70 10.23 -6.41
CA LEU A 235 14.14 11.25 -5.53
C LEU A 235 14.40 10.99 -4.03
N MET A 236 14.30 9.73 -3.59
CA MET A 236 14.46 9.37 -2.17
C MET A 236 15.92 9.16 -1.75
N ARG A 237 16.88 9.16 -2.69
CA ARG A 237 18.29 8.76 -2.46
C ARG A 237 19.33 9.65 -3.11
N GLY A 238 18.92 10.49 -4.05
CA GLY A 238 19.79 11.31 -4.88
C GLY A 238 20.25 12.58 -4.18
N ASN A 239 19.66 12.91 -3.03
CA ASN A 239 20.06 14.04 -2.20
C ASN A 239 20.51 13.57 -0.81
N ASP A 240 21.44 14.32 -0.22
CA ASP A 240 21.90 14.13 1.16
C ASP A 240 20.86 14.64 2.17
N THR A 241 19.82 15.34 1.74
CA THR A 241 18.71 15.77 2.62
C THR A 241 17.73 14.63 2.88
N LEU A 242 17.37 14.42 4.15
CA LEU A 242 16.33 13.45 4.53
C LEU A 242 14.92 14.02 4.30
N PRO A 243 13.92 13.17 4.00
CA PRO A 243 12.54 13.60 3.89
C PRO A 243 12.07 14.32 5.16
N THR A 244 11.47 15.50 5.00
CA THR A 244 10.86 16.25 6.11
C THR A 244 9.37 15.94 6.18
N PHE A 245 8.94 15.20 7.22
CA PHE A 245 7.53 14.87 7.39
C PHE A 245 6.70 16.11 7.75
N LYS A 246 5.67 16.37 6.95
CA LYS A 246 4.67 17.43 7.20
C LYS A 246 3.41 16.88 7.84
N LEU A 247 3.10 15.60 7.61
CA LEU A 247 1.97 14.90 8.20
C LEU A 247 2.30 13.42 8.40
N ARG A 248 1.88 12.88 9.55
CA ARG A 248 1.79 11.44 9.83
C ARG A 248 0.46 11.23 10.55
N ALA A 249 -0.47 10.56 9.90
CA ALA A 249 -1.84 10.43 10.37
C ALA A 249 -2.27 8.97 10.42
N MET A 250 -3.00 8.62 11.46
CA MET A 250 -3.84 7.44 11.48
C MET A 250 -5.23 7.85 11.02
N ILE A 251 -5.80 7.12 10.07
CA ILE A 251 -7.18 7.34 9.64
C ILE A 251 -8.07 6.52 10.58
N ASP A 252 -8.53 7.17 11.65
CA ASP A 252 -9.28 6.54 12.75
C ASP A 252 -10.50 7.38 13.19
N ARG A 253 -10.74 8.54 12.57
CA ARG A 253 -11.93 9.38 12.80
C ARG A 253 -12.91 9.27 11.66
N GLU A 254 -14.21 9.30 11.99
CA GLU A 254 -15.29 9.43 11.01
C GLU A 254 -15.20 8.41 9.86
N LEU A 255 -14.76 7.18 10.17
CA LEU A 255 -14.56 6.10 9.20
C LEU A 255 -15.84 5.72 8.44
N PHE A 256 -16.98 6.09 9.02
CA PHE A 256 -18.31 5.83 8.49
C PHE A 256 -19.04 7.16 8.41
N HIS A 257 -19.48 7.53 7.21
CA HIS A 257 -20.54 8.51 7.11
C HIS A 257 -21.83 7.83 7.58
N ARG A 258 -22.26 8.10 8.82
CA ARG A 258 -23.67 7.89 9.17
C ARG A 258 -24.45 8.78 8.23
N MET A 259 -25.32 8.21 7.38
CA MET A 259 -26.38 9.00 6.77
C MET A 259 -27.07 9.77 7.91
N PRO A 260 -27.33 11.09 7.77
CA PRO A 260 -28.14 11.82 8.73
C PRO A 260 -29.38 10.99 9.02
N GLY A 261 -29.55 10.61 10.29
CA GLY A 261 -30.62 9.73 10.69
C GLY A 261 -31.94 10.23 10.11
N ARG A 262 -32.66 9.34 9.43
CA ARG A 262 -34.06 9.55 9.10
C ARG A 262 -34.74 10.02 10.38
N ILE A 263 -35.27 11.26 10.36
CA ILE A 263 -36.10 11.79 11.44
C ILE A 263 -37.15 10.73 11.74
N PRO A 264 -37.31 10.27 13.00
CA PRO A 264 -38.42 9.40 13.37
C PRO A 264 -39.71 10.08 12.95
N SER A 265 -40.47 9.43 12.08
CA SER A 265 -41.78 9.90 11.69
C SER A 265 -42.71 9.76 12.90
N ALA A 266 -43.33 10.89 13.27
CA ALA A 266 -44.50 11.05 14.13
C ALA A 266 -44.30 10.90 15.65
N ASP A 267 -44.10 12.04 16.31
CA ASP A 267 -44.84 12.32 17.54
C ASP A 267 -46.09 13.16 17.13
N PRO A 268 -47.31 12.79 17.55
CA PRO A 268 -48.48 13.62 17.32
C PRO A 268 -48.36 14.89 18.16
N ILE A 269 -48.41 16.04 17.50
CA ILE A 269 -48.55 17.34 18.16
C ILE A 269 -49.96 17.39 18.75
N GLU A 270 -50.09 17.16 20.05
CA GLU A 270 -51.31 17.51 20.78
C GLU A 270 -51.36 19.04 20.92
N PHE A 271 -52.29 19.67 20.21
CA PHE A 271 -52.68 21.05 20.46
C PHE A 271 -53.65 21.07 21.65
N GLY A 272 -53.15 21.53 22.79
CA GLY A 272 -53.97 21.99 23.91
C GLY A 272 -54.37 23.46 23.78
#